data_AF-A0A3M1YSD9-F1
#
_entry.id   AF-A0A3M1YSD9-F1
#
_cell.length_a   1.000
_cell.length_b   1.000
_cell.length_c   1.000
_cell.angle_alpha   90.00
_cell.angle_beta   90.00
_cell.angle_gamma   90.00
#
_symmetry.space_group_name_H-M   'P 1'
#
loop_
_entity.id
_entity.type
_entity.pdbx_description
1 polymer ?
#
loop_
_entity_poly.entity_id
_entity_poly.type
_entity_poly.pdbx_seq_one_letter_code
_entity_poly.pdbx_strand_id
1 'polypeptide(L)'
;MESPKIMLDIVLNVLEQFARAIPNIFGAIVVALIGWIIAKLVAKGLRKMLETLKVDELAGQLNQTEFVEKAKIQVLPSKVLPLIIYYVLLLVFLMAAAEVLGMAIVSKMMGDLIAYIPSLLTAMLLFVVGILLADFIKKIALTTCTSLGIPSANLIANFVFYLVFLTLTISALQQAGIATDLIRENIIVVIGGLMLAFAIGYGLASKDTMSNFLASFYVRKKIRIGDYIRFNNSEGKVVAMDTSSITLQKDDRKIIIPLRIFASGEVEVMHSDNSALI
;
A
#
# COMPACT_ATOMS: atom_id res chain seq x y z
N MET A 1 -33.60 -68.21 -14.86
CA MET A 1 -34.81 -67.41 -14.54
C MET A 1 -34.50 -66.39 -13.41
N GLU A 2 -33.40 -65.64 -13.50
CA GLU A 2 -32.99 -64.67 -12.44
C GLU A 2 -33.22 -63.20 -12.82
N SER A 3 -33.44 -62.90 -14.11
CA SER A 3 -33.64 -61.54 -14.62
C SER A 3 -34.86 -60.78 -14.05
N PRO A 4 -36.05 -61.36 -13.80
CA PRO A 4 -37.19 -60.58 -13.31
C PRO A 4 -37.06 -60.15 -11.84
N LYS A 5 -36.32 -60.89 -11.01
CA LYS A 5 -36.09 -60.52 -9.60
C LYS A 5 -35.17 -59.31 -9.49
N ILE A 6 -34.09 -59.30 -10.26
CA ILE A 6 -33.14 -58.17 -10.33
C ILE A 6 -33.86 -56.89 -10.79
N MET A 7 -34.75 -56.99 -11.78
CA MET A 7 -35.51 -55.84 -12.27
C MET A 7 -36.49 -55.30 -11.20
N LEU A 8 -37.13 -56.20 -10.45
CA LEU A 8 -38.02 -55.83 -9.34
C LEU A 8 -37.23 -55.18 -8.20
N ASP A 9 -36.07 -55.71 -7.84
CA ASP A 9 -35.19 -55.16 -6.80
C ASP A 9 -34.67 -53.76 -7.17
N ILE A 10 -34.36 -53.53 -8.45
CA ILE A 10 -33.99 -52.19 -8.95
C ILE A 10 -35.18 -51.22 -8.82
N VAL A 11 -36.38 -51.63 -9.24
CA VAL A 11 -37.58 -50.79 -9.14
C VAL A 11 -37.94 -50.48 -7.70
N LEU A 12 -37.86 -51.47 -6.79
CA LEU A 12 -38.11 -51.29 -5.37
C LEU A 12 -37.07 -50.35 -4.73
N ASN A 13 -35.79 -50.48 -5.07
CA ASN A 13 -34.74 -49.57 -4.60
C ASN A 13 -34.95 -48.13 -5.07
N VAL A 14 -35.36 -47.93 -6.33
CA VAL A 14 -35.68 -46.60 -6.85
C VAL A 14 -36.92 -46.04 -6.14
N LEU A 15 -37.97 -46.85 -5.95
CA LEU A 15 -39.18 -46.44 -5.24
C LEU A 15 -38.89 -46.06 -3.78
N GLU A 16 -38.04 -46.82 -3.09
CA GLU A 16 -37.56 -46.49 -1.75
C GLU A 16 -36.79 -45.17 -1.71
N GLN A 17 -35.91 -44.91 -2.68
CA GLN A 17 -35.21 -43.64 -2.79
C GLN A 17 -36.18 -42.46 -3.00
N PHE A 18 -37.20 -42.64 -3.85
CA PHE A 18 -38.26 -41.64 -4.05
C PHE A 18 -39.09 -41.42 -2.77
N ALA A 19 -39.44 -42.49 -2.06
CA ALA A 19 -40.17 -42.40 -0.79
C ALA A 19 -39.36 -41.67 0.29
N ARG A 20 -38.03 -41.88 0.34
CA ARG A 20 -37.11 -41.16 1.25
C ARG A 20 -36.85 -39.71 0.82
N ALA A 21 -36.97 -39.39 -0.46
CA ALA A 21 -36.79 -38.04 -0.97
C ALA A 21 -37.88 -37.08 -0.46
N ILE A 22 -39.13 -37.53 -0.30
CA ILE A 22 -40.25 -36.68 0.13
C ILE A 22 -40.00 -36.08 1.54
N PRO A 23 -39.71 -36.87 2.59
CA PRO A 23 -39.35 -36.33 3.91
C PRO A 23 -38.11 -35.43 3.88
N ASN A 24 -37.08 -35.79 3.10
CA ASN A 24 -35.84 -35.03 3.01
C ASN A 24 -36.05 -33.66 2.35
N ILE A 25 -36.84 -33.61 1.28
CA ILE A 25 -37.21 -32.35 0.61
C ILE A 25 -37.98 -31.45 1.59
N PHE A 26 -38.94 -32.01 2.32
CA PHE A 26 -39.67 -31.25 3.33
C PHE A 26 -38.75 -30.72 4.43
N GLY A 27 -37.87 -31.57 4.97
CA GLY A 27 -36.88 -31.20 5.98
C GLY A 27 -35.95 -30.08 5.50
N ALA A 28 -35.44 -30.18 4.27
CA ALA A 28 -34.59 -29.17 3.67
C ALA A 28 -35.31 -27.82 3.46
N ILE A 29 -36.57 -27.84 3.05
CA ILE A 29 -37.39 -26.62 2.94
C ILE A 29 -37.58 -25.98 4.32
N VAL A 30 -37.88 -26.77 5.35
CA VAL A 30 -38.03 -26.26 6.72
C VAL A 30 -36.73 -25.63 7.21
N VAL A 31 -35.59 -26.31 7.03
CA VAL A 31 -34.26 -25.78 7.41
C VAL A 31 -33.95 -24.48 6.67
N ALA A 32 -34.20 -24.43 5.36
CA ALA A 32 -33.97 -23.23 4.55
C ALA A 32 -34.85 -22.04 4.97
N LEU A 33 -36.14 -22.29 5.26
CA LEU A 33 -37.08 -21.25 5.71
C LEU A 33 -36.69 -20.69 7.08
N ILE A 34 -36.40 -21.57 8.05
CA ILE A 34 -35.94 -21.16 9.38
C ILE A 34 -34.63 -20.36 9.25
N GLY A 35 -33.71 -20.86 8.42
CA GLY A 35 -32.44 -20.21 8.16
C GLY A 35 -32.57 -18.82 7.58
N TRP A 36 -33.45 -18.64 6.60
CA TRP A 36 -33.72 -17.34 6.00
C TRP A 36 -34.25 -16.32 7.02
N ILE A 37 -35.16 -16.75 7.90
CA ILE A 37 -35.71 -15.90 8.98
C ILE A 37 -34.59 -15.51 9.95
N ILE A 38 -33.79 -16.47 10.42
CA ILE A 38 -32.66 -16.23 11.34
C ILE A 38 -31.65 -15.28 10.71
N ALA A 39 -31.22 -15.53 9.47
CA ALA A 39 -30.26 -14.69 8.76
C ALA A 39 -30.74 -13.24 8.68
N LYS A 40 -32.03 -13.02 8.36
CA LYS A 40 -32.64 -11.69 8.28
C LYS A 40 -32.69 -11.01 9.65
N LEU A 41 -33.01 -11.74 10.72
CA LEU A 41 -33.04 -11.21 12.08
C LEU A 41 -31.64 -10.80 12.56
N VAL A 42 -30.65 -11.66 12.38
CA VAL A 42 -29.25 -11.40 12.77
C VAL A 42 -28.70 -10.20 11.99
N ALA A 43 -28.90 -10.16 10.68
CA ALA A 43 -28.44 -9.04 9.86
C ALA A 43 -29.11 -7.70 10.27
N LYS A 44 -30.41 -7.73 10.57
CA LYS A 44 -31.12 -6.53 11.06
C LYS A 44 -30.60 -6.07 12.42
N GLY A 45 -30.33 -7.01 13.34
CA GLY A 45 -29.74 -6.72 14.64
C GLY A 45 -28.34 -6.12 14.52
N LEU A 46 -27.48 -6.75 13.71
CA LEU A 46 -26.13 -6.28 13.44
C LEU A 46 -26.10 -4.90 12.80
N ARG A 47 -27.01 -4.64 11.85
CA ARG A 47 -27.15 -3.31 11.24
C ARG A 47 -27.47 -2.25 12.29
N LYS A 48 -28.47 -2.49 13.14
CA LYS A 48 -28.85 -1.55 14.20
C LYS A 48 -27.70 -1.31 15.18
N MET A 49 -26.94 -2.34 15.51
CA MET A 49 -25.75 -2.23 16.36
C MET A 49 -24.66 -1.38 15.71
N LEU A 50 -24.32 -1.62 14.44
CA LEU A 50 -23.31 -0.86 13.70
C LEU A 50 -23.70 0.61 13.50
N GLU A 51 -24.97 0.88 13.21
CA GLU A 51 -25.51 2.25 13.12
C GLU A 51 -25.43 2.97 14.48
N THR A 52 -25.74 2.26 15.58
CA THR A 52 -25.65 2.82 16.95
C THR A 52 -24.21 3.12 17.36
N LEU A 53 -23.28 2.25 16.98
CA LEU A 53 -21.84 2.43 17.22
C LEU A 53 -21.18 3.46 16.28
N LYS A 54 -21.95 4.03 15.34
CA LYS A 54 -21.45 5.01 14.35
C LYS A 54 -20.20 4.53 13.61
N VAL A 55 -20.14 3.24 13.28
CA VAL A 55 -19.00 2.64 12.57
C VAL A 55 -18.75 3.31 11.21
N ASP A 56 -19.76 3.96 10.64
CA ASP A 56 -19.64 4.75 9.41
C ASP A 56 -18.70 5.97 9.57
N GLU A 57 -18.50 6.50 10.79
CA GLU A 57 -17.52 7.57 11.05
C GLU A 57 -16.08 7.08 10.83
N LEU A 58 -15.79 5.81 11.11
CA LEU A 58 -14.47 5.21 10.85
C LEU A 58 -14.16 5.14 9.36
N ALA A 59 -15.19 5.02 8.51
CA ALA A 59 -15.05 5.09 7.05
C ALA A 59 -14.95 6.53 6.52
N GLY A 60 -15.13 7.55 7.38
CA GLY A 60 -15.07 8.95 6.98
C GLY A 60 -13.72 9.34 6.37
N GLN A 61 -12.62 8.89 6.98
CA GLN A 61 -11.27 9.13 6.44
C GLN A 61 -11.03 8.43 5.10
N LEU A 62 -11.62 7.23 4.92
CA LEU A 62 -11.51 6.47 3.67
C LEU A 62 -12.26 7.17 2.53
N ASN A 63 -13.48 7.63 2.80
CA ASN A 63 -14.32 8.33 1.83
C ASN A 63 -13.73 9.69 1.40
N GLN A 64 -12.87 10.30 2.23
CA GLN A 64 -12.16 11.55 1.92
C GLN A 64 -10.85 11.34 1.16
N THR A 65 -10.43 10.10 0.92
CA THR A 65 -9.23 9.86 0.11
C THR A 65 -9.50 10.20 -1.35
N GLU A 66 -8.54 10.86 -2.01
CA GLU A 66 -8.67 11.25 -3.43
C GLU A 66 -9.07 10.07 -4.32
N PHE A 67 -8.63 8.86 -3.99
CA PHE A 67 -8.95 7.64 -4.74
C PHE A 67 -10.44 7.29 -4.67
N VAL A 68 -11.00 7.26 -3.46
CA VAL A 68 -12.41 6.86 -3.24
C VAL A 68 -13.36 7.97 -3.71
N GLU A 69 -12.99 9.23 -3.49
CA GLU A 69 -13.74 10.38 -3.98
C GLU A 69 -13.82 10.40 -5.52
N LYS A 70 -12.70 10.18 -6.21
CA LYS A 70 -12.67 10.07 -7.68
C LYS A 70 -13.47 8.90 -8.22
N ALA A 71 -13.52 7.79 -7.47
CA ALA A 71 -14.32 6.62 -7.83
C ALA A 71 -15.84 6.83 -7.62
N LYS A 72 -16.26 7.92 -6.94
CA LYS A 72 -17.65 8.21 -6.57
C LYS A 72 -18.30 7.08 -5.74
N ILE A 73 -17.50 6.36 -4.96
CA ILE A 73 -17.96 5.27 -4.10
C ILE A 73 -18.11 5.81 -2.68
N GLN A 74 -19.25 5.56 -2.03
CA GLN A 74 -19.41 5.80 -0.60
C GLN A 74 -19.36 4.46 0.13
N VAL A 75 -18.32 4.27 0.94
CA VAL A 75 -18.15 3.07 1.76
C VAL A 75 -18.92 3.28 3.07
N LEU A 76 -20.00 2.51 3.26
CA LEU A 76 -20.79 2.47 4.49
C LEU A 76 -20.72 1.07 5.13
N PRO A 77 -19.80 0.85 6.09
CA PRO A 77 -19.68 -0.42 6.80
C PRO A 77 -20.99 -0.88 7.43
N SER A 78 -21.82 0.04 7.94
CA SER A 78 -23.11 -0.27 8.56
C SER A 78 -24.12 -0.94 7.61
N LYS A 79 -23.94 -0.80 6.29
CA LYS A 79 -24.76 -1.45 5.27
C LYS A 79 -24.10 -2.69 4.69
N VAL A 80 -22.78 -2.63 4.48
CA VAL A 80 -22.03 -3.70 3.81
C VAL A 80 -21.84 -4.91 4.72
N LEU A 81 -21.42 -4.73 5.98
CA LEU A 81 -21.17 -5.86 6.89
C LEU A 81 -22.43 -6.70 7.17
N PRO A 82 -23.60 -6.10 7.50
CA PRO A 82 -24.82 -6.87 7.70
C PRO A 82 -25.28 -7.63 6.46
N LEU A 83 -25.06 -7.05 5.27
CA LEU A 83 -25.38 -7.71 4.01
C LEU A 83 -24.51 -8.95 3.81
N ILE A 84 -23.20 -8.85 4.07
CA ILE A 84 -22.29 -9.99 4.00
C ILE A 84 -22.73 -11.08 4.98
N ILE A 85 -22.99 -10.72 6.25
CA ILE A 85 -23.43 -11.67 7.28
C ILE A 85 -24.77 -12.33 6.92
N TYR A 86 -25.71 -11.59 6.35
CA TYR A 86 -26.97 -12.16 5.85
C TYR A 86 -26.72 -13.28 4.82
N TYR A 87 -25.90 -13.01 3.80
CA TYR A 87 -25.61 -14.01 2.76
C TYR A 87 -24.79 -15.18 3.29
N VAL A 88 -23.85 -14.95 4.22
CA VAL A 88 -23.08 -16.01 4.88
C VAL A 88 -24.02 -16.95 5.63
N LEU A 89 -24.88 -16.41 6.48
CA LEU A 89 -25.82 -17.22 7.26
C LEU A 89 -26.79 -17.96 6.34
N LEU A 90 -27.31 -17.29 5.31
CA LEU A 90 -28.15 -17.93 4.31
C LEU A 90 -27.42 -19.11 3.64
N LEU A 91 -26.14 -18.94 3.29
CA LEU A 91 -25.33 -20.00 2.70
C LEU A 91 -25.11 -21.18 3.67
N VAL A 92 -24.88 -20.92 4.96
CA VAL A 92 -24.77 -21.94 6.01
C VAL A 92 -26.05 -22.77 6.12
N PHE A 93 -27.22 -22.12 6.14
CA PHE A 93 -28.49 -22.85 6.20
C PHE A 93 -28.81 -23.58 4.90
N LEU A 94 -28.41 -23.03 3.76
CA LEU A 94 -28.58 -23.70 2.47
C LEU A 94 -27.65 -24.93 2.35
N MET A 95 -26.45 -24.86 2.95
CA MET A 95 -25.55 -26.01 3.10
C MET A 95 -26.19 -27.10 3.94
N ALA A 96 -26.76 -26.77 5.11
CA ALA A 96 -27.47 -27.73 5.96
C ALA A 96 -28.69 -28.35 5.24
N ALA A 97 -29.44 -27.55 4.46
CA ALA A 97 -30.53 -28.04 3.63
C ALA A 97 -30.03 -29.01 2.53
N ALA A 98 -28.89 -28.71 1.90
CA ALA A 98 -28.25 -29.59 0.91
C ALA A 98 -27.78 -30.92 1.54
N GLU A 99 -27.28 -30.91 2.78
CA GLU A 99 -26.94 -32.12 3.52
C GLU A 99 -28.18 -33.00 3.81
N VAL A 100 -29.30 -32.39 4.22
CA VAL A 100 -30.57 -33.09 4.42
C VAL A 100 -31.07 -33.72 3.12
N LEU A 101 -30.86 -33.06 1.98
CA LEU A 101 -31.16 -33.60 0.65
C LEU A 101 -30.20 -34.70 0.19
N GLY A 102 -29.12 -34.98 0.94
CA GLY A 102 -28.09 -35.95 0.57
C GLY A 102 -27.12 -35.45 -0.50
N MET A 103 -27.08 -34.13 -0.78
CA MET A 103 -26.21 -33.53 -1.79
C MET A 103 -24.82 -33.21 -1.23
N ALA A 104 -24.05 -34.25 -0.88
CA ALA A 104 -22.74 -34.10 -0.22
C ALA A 104 -21.72 -33.27 -1.01
N ILE A 105 -21.72 -33.34 -2.34
CA ILE A 105 -20.83 -32.53 -3.19
C ILE A 105 -21.21 -31.05 -3.09
N VAL A 106 -22.51 -30.74 -3.13
CA VAL A 106 -23.02 -29.36 -3.08
C VAL A 106 -22.76 -28.76 -1.71
N SER A 107 -23.04 -29.48 -0.62
CA SER A 107 -22.76 -29.00 0.73
C SER A 107 -21.26 -28.77 0.97
N LYS A 108 -20.40 -29.66 0.46
CA LYS A 108 -18.94 -29.46 0.51
C LYS A 108 -18.50 -28.19 -0.21
N MET A 109 -18.97 -27.97 -1.44
CA MET A 109 -18.64 -26.75 -2.19
C MET A 109 -19.12 -25.48 -1.46
N MET A 110 -20.29 -25.52 -0.82
CA MET A 110 -20.77 -24.43 0.02
C MET A 110 -19.87 -24.21 1.25
N GLY A 111 -19.42 -25.29 1.89
CA GLY A 111 -18.46 -25.24 2.98
C GLY A 111 -17.13 -24.59 2.57
N ASP A 112 -16.60 -24.95 1.41
CA ASP A 112 -15.38 -24.34 0.85
C ASP A 112 -15.58 -22.83 0.59
N LEU A 113 -16.75 -22.43 0.08
CA LEU A 113 -17.11 -21.02 -0.10
C LEU A 113 -17.21 -20.28 1.25
N ILE A 114 -17.80 -20.89 2.28
CA ILE A 114 -17.87 -20.31 3.63
C ILE A 114 -16.47 -20.14 4.21
N ALA A 115 -15.58 -21.14 4.04
CA ALA A 115 -14.20 -21.08 4.51
C ALA A 115 -13.36 -20.00 3.80
N TYR A 116 -13.75 -19.60 2.59
CA TYR A 116 -13.11 -18.51 1.85
C TYR A 116 -13.55 -17.10 2.31
N ILE A 117 -14.69 -16.97 2.99
CA ILE A 117 -15.21 -15.67 3.44
C ILE A 117 -14.27 -14.97 4.43
N PRO A 118 -13.70 -15.63 5.46
CA PRO A 118 -12.71 -15.02 6.34
C PRO A 118 -11.52 -14.40 5.58
N SER A 119 -10.94 -15.10 4.60
CA SER A 119 -9.87 -14.56 3.75
C SER A 119 -10.31 -13.36 2.92
N LEU A 120 -11.54 -13.37 2.41
CA LEU A 120 -12.09 -12.25 1.67
C LEU A 120 -12.30 -11.02 2.57
N LEU A 121 -12.77 -11.22 3.80
CA LEU A 121 -12.93 -10.15 4.80
C LEU A 121 -11.57 -9.54 5.19
N THR A 122 -10.55 -10.37 5.44
CA THR A 122 -9.20 -9.86 5.77
C THR A 122 -8.58 -9.14 4.59
N ALA A 123 -8.79 -9.60 3.36
CA ALA A 123 -8.36 -8.92 2.14
C ALA A 123 -9.02 -7.54 1.98
N MET A 124 -10.35 -7.46 2.15
CA MET A 124 -11.07 -6.17 2.10
C MET A 124 -10.60 -5.21 3.18
N LEU A 125 -10.39 -5.70 4.40
CA LEU A 125 -9.86 -4.89 5.50
C LEU A 125 -8.45 -4.39 5.18
N LEU A 126 -7.56 -5.26 4.71
CA LEU A 126 -6.20 -4.90 4.33
C LEU A 126 -6.19 -3.89 3.19
N PHE A 127 -7.08 -4.02 2.20
CA PHE A 127 -7.22 -3.06 1.11
C PHE A 127 -7.65 -1.68 1.62
N VAL A 128 -8.67 -1.63 2.48
CA VAL A 128 -9.17 -0.38 3.09
C VAL A 128 -8.09 0.30 3.93
N VAL A 129 -7.48 -0.44 4.86
CA VAL A 129 -6.38 0.06 5.69
C VAL A 129 -5.20 0.47 4.81
N GLY A 130 -4.98 -0.27 3.72
CA GLY A 130 -3.90 0.00 2.80
C GLY A 130 -4.04 1.33 2.05
N ILE A 131 -5.25 1.68 1.63
CA ILE A 131 -5.54 3.00 1.03
C ILE A 131 -5.24 4.12 2.03
N LEU A 132 -5.70 3.98 3.28
CA LEU A 132 -5.46 4.96 4.33
C LEU A 132 -3.97 5.13 4.61
N LEU A 133 -3.24 4.02 4.70
CA LEU A 133 -1.80 4.01 4.94
C LEU A 133 -1.03 4.65 3.77
N ALA A 134 -1.43 4.35 2.53
CA ALA A 134 -0.82 4.96 1.34
C ALA A 134 -1.03 6.48 1.30
N ASP A 135 -2.24 6.96 1.62
CA ASP A 135 -2.56 8.38 1.69
C ASP A 135 -1.80 9.09 2.84
N PHE A 136 -1.69 8.43 3.98
CA PHE A 136 -0.89 8.94 5.11
C PHE A 136 0.59 9.11 4.71
N ILE A 137 1.17 8.11 4.05
CA ILE A 137 2.57 8.18 3.58
C ILE A 137 2.72 9.26 2.49
N LYS A 138 1.75 9.42 1.58
CA LYS A 138 1.72 10.52 0.59
C LYS A 138 1.81 11.88 1.26
N LYS A 139 1.00 12.11 2.30
CA LYS A 139 0.99 13.38 3.06
C LYS A 139 2.32 13.67 3.72
N ILE A 140 2.96 12.65 4.31
CA ILE A 140 4.31 12.77 4.88
C ILE A 140 5.33 13.14 3.81
N ALA A 141 5.32 12.42 2.68
CA ALA A 141 6.23 12.67 1.57
C ALA A 141 6.05 14.09 1.00
N LEU A 142 4.80 14.52 0.79
CA LEU A 142 4.46 15.85 0.28
C LEU A 142 4.94 16.96 1.21
N THR A 143 4.63 16.83 2.50
CA THR A 143 5.00 17.83 3.52
C THR A 143 6.51 17.96 3.62
N THR A 144 7.22 16.84 3.60
CA THR A 144 8.69 16.80 3.68
C THR A 144 9.31 17.45 2.45
N CYS A 145 8.88 17.07 1.24
CA CYS A 145 9.44 17.63 0.00
C CYS A 145 9.15 19.13 -0.15
N THR A 146 7.95 19.57 0.25
CA THR A 146 7.57 20.99 0.21
C THR A 146 8.39 21.81 1.21
N SER A 147 8.62 21.28 2.42
CA SER A 147 9.45 21.94 3.45
C SER A 147 10.91 22.07 3.01
N LEU A 148 11.40 21.17 2.15
CA LEU A 148 12.73 21.22 1.55
C LEU A 148 12.80 22.11 0.29
N GLY A 149 11.71 22.75 -0.11
CA GLY A 149 11.67 23.59 -1.31
C GLY A 149 11.80 22.82 -2.62
N ILE A 150 11.47 21.53 -2.65
CA ILE A 150 11.58 20.70 -3.84
C ILE A 150 10.46 21.06 -4.82
N PRO A 151 10.74 21.59 -6.03
CA PRO A 151 9.71 22.03 -6.98
C PRO A 151 8.75 20.91 -7.40
N SER A 152 9.24 19.67 -7.40
CA SER A 152 8.50 18.47 -7.82
C SER A 152 7.85 17.70 -6.66
N ALA A 153 7.61 18.33 -5.50
CA ALA A 153 7.09 17.67 -4.30
C ALA A 153 5.80 16.85 -4.54
N ASN A 154 4.84 17.40 -5.29
CA ASN A 154 3.58 16.70 -5.63
C ASN A 154 3.81 15.44 -6.48
N LEU A 155 4.74 15.49 -7.44
CA LEU A 155 5.06 14.34 -8.30
C LEU A 155 5.68 13.21 -7.47
N ILE A 156 6.61 13.55 -6.58
CA ILE A 156 7.26 12.58 -5.69
C ILE A 156 6.23 11.95 -4.75
N ALA A 157 5.38 12.77 -4.11
CA ALA A 157 4.36 12.28 -3.19
C ALA A 157 3.36 11.34 -3.89
N ASN A 158 2.91 11.68 -5.09
CA ASN A 158 2.03 10.81 -5.88
C ASN A 158 2.72 9.52 -6.32
N PHE A 159 4.01 9.57 -6.69
CA PHE A 159 4.77 8.37 -7.01
C PHE A 159 4.86 7.42 -5.81
N VAL A 160 5.17 7.96 -4.64
CA VAL A 160 5.20 7.20 -3.37
C VAL A 160 3.83 6.61 -3.06
N PHE A 161 2.75 7.39 -3.22
CA PHE A 161 1.38 6.91 -3.04
C PHE A 161 1.11 5.66 -3.89
N TYR A 162 1.34 5.74 -5.20
CA TYR A 162 1.04 4.63 -6.11
C TYR A 162 1.89 3.39 -5.84
N LEU A 163 3.16 3.57 -5.47
CA LEU A 163 4.04 2.46 -5.11
C LEU A 163 3.50 1.70 -3.88
N VAL A 164 3.18 2.44 -2.82
CA VAL A 164 2.63 1.87 -1.58
C VAL A 164 1.25 1.26 -1.82
N PHE A 165 0.36 1.99 -2.50
CA PHE A 165 -0.99 1.53 -2.83
C PHE A 165 -0.98 0.24 -3.66
N LEU A 166 -0.12 0.16 -4.69
CA LEU A 166 0.02 -1.03 -5.52
C LEU A 166 0.49 -2.24 -4.68
N THR A 167 1.46 -2.04 -3.81
CA THR A 167 1.99 -3.09 -2.92
C THR A 167 0.93 -3.62 -1.96
N LEU A 168 0.12 -2.72 -1.38
CA LEU A 168 -0.95 -3.07 -0.46
C LEU A 168 -2.13 -3.72 -1.19
N THR A 169 -2.41 -3.30 -2.42
CA THR A 169 -3.41 -3.94 -3.29
C THR A 169 -3.01 -5.37 -3.63
N ILE A 170 -1.76 -5.59 -4.04
CA ILE A 170 -1.23 -6.94 -4.32
C ILE A 170 -1.29 -7.81 -3.05
N SER A 171 -0.91 -7.27 -1.90
CA SER A 171 -1.01 -7.98 -0.62
C SER A 171 -2.46 -8.34 -0.27
N ALA A 172 -3.42 -7.46 -0.56
CA ALA A 172 -4.84 -7.73 -0.34
C ALA A 172 -5.34 -8.84 -1.27
N LEU A 173 -4.94 -8.82 -2.54
CA LEU A 173 -5.28 -9.87 -3.51
C LEU A 173 -4.68 -11.23 -3.09
N GLN A 174 -3.43 -11.25 -2.61
CA GLN A 174 -2.81 -12.45 -2.06
C GLN A 174 -3.61 -13.00 -0.86
N GLN A 175 -4.05 -12.11 0.05
CA GLN A 175 -4.88 -12.48 1.18
C GLN A 175 -6.26 -13.01 0.76
N ALA A 176 -6.79 -12.55 -0.38
CA ALA A 176 -7.98 -13.07 -1.03
C ALA A 176 -7.72 -14.41 -1.76
N GLY A 177 -6.58 -15.06 -1.60
CA GLY A 177 -6.27 -16.33 -2.27
C GLY A 177 -6.07 -16.22 -3.78
N ILE A 178 -5.87 -15.01 -4.30
CA ILE A 178 -5.54 -14.80 -5.72
C ILE A 178 -4.04 -15.03 -5.88
N ALA A 179 -3.66 -15.84 -6.86
CA ALA A 179 -2.26 -16.09 -7.19
C ALA A 179 -1.62 -14.82 -7.76
N THR A 180 -0.92 -14.07 -6.91
CA THR A 180 -0.31 -12.79 -7.28
C THR A 180 1.18 -12.86 -7.56
N ASP A 181 1.81 -14.03 -7.49
CA ASP A 181 3.28 -14.15 -7.57
C ASP A 181 3.80 -13.61 -8.90
N LEU A 182 3.20 -14.03 -10.02
CA LEU A 182 3.55 -13.52 -11.34
C LEU A 182 3.38 -12.00 -11.45
N ILE A 183 2.29 -11.45 -10.87
CA ILE A 183 2.04 -10.01 -10.88
C ILE A 183 3.11 -9.29 -10.06
N ARG A 184 3.41 -9.77 -8.86
CA ARG A 184 4.40 -9.19 -7.94
C ARG A 184 5.81 -9.21 -8.56
N GLU A 185 6.24 -10.34 -9.09
CA GLU A 185 7.57 -10.52 -9.68
C GLU A 185 7.78 -9.58 -10.86
N ASN A 186 6.81 -9.51 -11.79
CA ASN A 186 6.91 -8.60 -12.94
C ASN A 186 6.94 -7.12 -12.51
N ILE A 187 6.15 -6.74 -11.50
CA ILE A 187 6.15 -5.36 -10.98
C ILE A 187 7.50 -5.03 -10.33
N ILE A 188 8.10 -5.94 -9.56
CA ILE A 188 9.43 -5.73 -8.96
C ILE A 188 10.48 -5.58 -10.05
N VAL A 189 10.41 -6.37 -11.13
CA VAL A 189 11.35 -6.26 -12.26
C VAL A 189 11.20 -4.90 -12.97
N VAL A 190 9.97 -4.47 -13.27
CA VAL A 190 9.71 -3.20 -13.96
C VAL A 190 10.10 -2.00 -13.10
N ILE A 191 9.62 -1.94 -11.85
CA ILE A 191 9.95 -0.85 -10.92
C ILE A 191 11.44 -0.89 -10.57
N GLY A 192 11.99 -2.07 -10.30
CA GLY A 192 13.42 -2.25 -10.00
C GLY A 192 14.31 -1.80 -11.16
N GLY A 193 13.96 -2.14 -12.40
CA GLY A 193 14.65 -1.66 -13.59
C GLY A 193 14.56 -0.15 -13.76
N LEU A 194 13.37 0.43 -13.56
CA LEU A 194 13.18 1.88 -13.60
C LEU A 194 14.01 2.59 -12.52
N MET A 195 13.97 2.08 -11.29
CA MET A 195 14.73 2.61 -10.15
C MET A 195 16.23 2.49 -10.37
N LEU A 196 16.72 1.40 -10.97
CA LEU A 196 18.12 1.24 -11.35
C LEU A 196 18.53 2.28 -12.40
N ALA A 197 17.72 2.48 -13.45
CA ALA A 197 17.98 3.48 -14.47
C ALA A 197 18.01 4.89 -13.88
N PHE A 198 17.07 5.23 -13.00
CA PHE A 198 17.06 6.50 -12.27
C PHE A 198 18.26 6.64 -11.34
N ALA A 199 18.62 5.59 -10.59
CA ALA A 199 19.75 5.61 -9.67
C ALA A 199 21.07 5.87 -10.42
N ILE A 200 21.29 5.21 -11.56
CA ILE A 200 22.49 5.42 -12.39
C ILE A 200 22.45 6.81 -13.03
N GLY A 201 21.35 7.19 -13.67
CA GLY A 201 21.23 8.47 -14.36
C GLY A 201 21.38 9.66 -13.41
N TYR A 202 20.64 9.65 -12.31
CA TYR A 202 20.73 10.70 -11.29
C TYR A 202 22.06 10.65 -10.53
N GLY A 203 22.58 9.46 -10.22
CA GLY A 203 23.88 9.29 -9.56
C GLY A 203 25.03 9.90 -10.36
N LEU A 204 25.04 9.70 -11.68
CA LEU A 204 26.03 10.31 -12.56
C LEU A 204 25.80 11.81 -12.73
N ALA A 205 24.55 12.25 -12.90
CA ALA A 205 24.23 13.67 -13.05
C ALA A 205 24.50 14.50 -11.79
N SER A 206 24.35 13.93 -10.60
CA SER A 206 24.53 14.61 -9.31
C SER A 206 25.96 14.55 -8.77
N LYS A 207 26.87 13.84 -9.44
CA LYS A 207 28.27 13.64 -9.03
C LYS A 207 28.96 14.95 -8.64
N ASP A 208 28.81 15.98 -9.47
CA ASP A 208 29.49 17.26 -9.28
C ASP A 208 28.94 18.06 -8.10
N THR A 209 27.61 18.12 -7.99
CA THR A 209 26.92 18.77 -6.86
C THR A 209 27.27 18.09 -5.55
N MET A 210 27.25 16.75 -5.52
CA MET A 210 27.59 15.97 -4.33
C MET A 210 29.07 16.13 -3.94
N SER A 211 29.97 16.18 -4.94
CA SER A 211 31.39 16.45 -4.70
C SER A 211 31.62 17.83 -4.05
N ASN A 212 30.93 18.88 -4.52
CA ASN A 212 30.99 20.20 -3.89
C ASN A 212 30.42 20.19 -2.46
N PHE A 213 29.26 19.56 -2.26
CA PHE A 213 28.61 19.46 -0.95
C PHE A 213 29.50 18.75 0.08
N LEU A 214 30.10 17.61 -0.30
CA LEU A 214 31.03 16.88 0.56
C LEU A 214 32.30 17.70 0.84
N ALA A 215 32.88 18.35 -0.17
CA ALA A 215 34.05 19.21 0.00
C ALA A 215 33.78 20.35 1.00
N SER A 216 32.55 20.87 1.05
CA SER A 216 32.17 21.94 1.99
C SER A 216 32.44 21.60 3.45
N PHE A 217 32.23 20.34 3.88
CA PHE A 217 32.48 19.93 5.27
C PHE A 217 33.97 19.95 5.65
N TYR A 218 34.85 19.67 4.69
CA TYR A 218 36.30 19.68 4.92
C TYR A 218 36.88 21.09 4.82
N VAL A 219 36.44 21.85 3.81
CA VAL A 219 36.96 23.20 3.55
C VAL A 219 36.52 24.18 4.63
N ARG A 220 35.27 24.13 5.09
CA ARG A 220 34.75 24.99 6.17
C ARG A 220 35.49 24.84 7.51
N LYS A 221 36.17 23.71 7.73
CA LYS A 221 37.00 23.49 8.92
C LYS A 221 38.38 24.14 8.81
N LYS A 222 38.87 24.39 7.60
CA LYS A 222 40.26 24.84 7.32
C LYS A 222 40.34 26.29 6.85
N ILE A 223 39.30 26.80 6.19
CA ILE A 223 39.26 28.15 5.62
C ILE A 223 38.05 28.88 6.20
N ARG A 224 38.27 30.10 6.70
CA ARG A 224 37.26 30.95 7.34
C ARG A 224 36.99 32.19 6.49
N ILE A 225 35.81 32.77 6.69
CA ILE A 225 35.49 34.08 6.12
C ILE A 225 36.44 35.11 6.72
N GLY A 226 37.10 35.88 5.86
CA GLY A 226 38.13 36.84 6.26
C GLY A 226 39.56 36.41 5.94
N ASP A 227 39.82 35.11 5.75
CA ASP A 227 41.14 34.62 5.37
C ASP A 227 41.54 35.12 3.98
N TYR A 228 42.83 35.37 3.77
CA TYR A 228 43.36 35.61 2.44
C TYR A 228 43.89 34.29 1.89
N ILE A 229 43.33 33.82 0.78
CA ILE A 229 43.72 32.53 0.21
C ILE A 229 44.28 32.71 -1.20
N ARG A 230 45.27 31.88 -1.54
CA ARG A 230 45.77 31.73 -2.89
C ARG A 230 45.55 30.30 -3.34
N PHE A 231 44.94 30.16 -4.51
CA PHE A 231 44.63 28.89 -5.14
C PHE A 231 44.88 28.98 -6.64
N ASN A 232 45.89 28.25 -7.13
CA ASN A 232 46.40 28.37 -8.50
C ASN A 232 46.69 29.85 -8.86
N ASN A 233 46.14 30.35 -9.98
CA ASN A 233 46.31 31.74 -10.43
C ASN A 233 45.28 32.72 -9.82
N SER A 234 44.46 32.28 -8.87
CA SER A 234 43.46 33.12 -8.19
C SER A 234 43.86 33.37 -6.75
N GLU A 235 43.80 34.63 -6.32
CA GLU A 235 44.04 35.01 -4.93
C GLU A 235 43.03 36.08 -4.52
N GLY A 236 42.74 36.19 -3.24
CA GLY A 236 41.84 37.21 -2.70
C GLY A 236 41.36 36.88 -1.29
N LYS A 237 40.62 37.82 -0.71
CA LYS A 237 40.02 37.65 0.62
C LYS A 237 38.72 36.87 0.52
N VAL A 238 38.53 35.87 1.37
CA VAL A 238 37.28 35.09 1.43
C VAL A 238 36.18 35.98 1.99
N VAL A 239 35.17 36.28 1.17
CA VAL A 239 34.04 37.14 1.55
C VAL A 239 32.73 36.38 1.74
N ALA A 240 32.58 35.22 1.09
CA ALA A 240 31.42 34.35 1.28
C ALA A 240 31.78 32.89 1.03
N MET A 241 31.07 31.98 1.71
CA MET A 241 31.21 30.54 1.52
C MET A 241 29.86 29.86 1.71
N ASP A 242 29.39 29.17 0.67
CA ASP A 242 28.16 28.37 0.66
C ASP A 242 28.49 26.87 0.55
N THR A 243 27.52 25.99 0.31
CA THR A 243 27.73 24.54 0.20
C THR A 243 28.27 24.10 -1.15
N SER A 244 28.33 25.01 -2.13
CA SER A 244 28.76 24.75 -3.49
C SER A 244 30.05 25.48 -3.88
N SER A 245 30.30 26.66 -3.30
CA SER A 245 31.36 27.57 -3.74
C SER A 245 31.96 28.44 -2.62
N ILE A 246 33.16 28.95 -2.88
CA ILE A 246 33.79 30.05 -2.14
C ILE A 246 33.86 31.28 -3.05
N THR A 247 33.53 32.45 -2.50
CA THR A 247 33.69 33.73 -3.18
C THR A 247 34.89 34.49 -2.60
N LEU A 248 35.85 34.80 -3.48
CA LEU A 248 37.00 35.64 -3.18
C LEU A 248 36.77 37.06 -3.70
N GLN A 249 37.18 38.05 -2.92
CA GLN A 249 37.26 39.45 -3.37
C GLN A 249 38.72 39.81 -3.62
N LYS A 250 39.02 40.30 -4.82
CA LYS A 250 40.30 40.92 -5.16
C LYS A 250 40.02 42.19 -5.96
N ASP A 251 40.59 43.30 -5.52
CA ASP A 251 40.32 44.63 -6.09
C ASP A 251 38.80 44.87 -6.18
N ASP A 252 38.27 45.12 -7.38
CA ASP A 252 36.85 45.41 -7.62
C ASP A 252 36.07 44.24 -8.27
N ARG A 253 36.60 43.00 -8.16
CA ARG A 253 35.98 41.80 -8.73
C ARG A 253 35.80 40.67 -7.72
N LYS A 254 34.70 39.92 -7.90
CA LYS A 254 34.40 38.69 -7.16
C LYS A 254 34.77 37.47 -8.02
N ILE A 255 35.47 36.51 -7.42
CA ILE A 255 35.87 35.26 -8.06
C ILE A 255 35.14 34.12 -7.33
N ILE A 256 34.28 33.39 -8.03
CA ILE A 256 33.51 32.27 -7.47
C ILE A 256 34.19 30.96 -7.87
N ILE A 257 34.63 30.19 -6.87
CA ILE A 257 35.38 28.95 -7.06
C ILE A 257 34.57 27.79 -6.47
N PRO A 258 34.20 26.77 -7.26
CA PRO A 258 33.53 25.57 -6.75
C PRO A 258 34.35 24.84 -5.70
N LEU A 259 33.70 24.40 -4.63
CA LEU A 259 34.35 23.78 -3.48
C LEU A 259 35.06 22.47 -3.80
N ARG A 260 34.58 21.71 -4.78
CA ARG A 260 35.18 20.44 -5.23
C ARG A 260 36.66 20.59 -5.62
N ILE A 261 37.04 21.77 -6.12
CA ILE A 261 38.39 22.00 -6.66
C ILE A 261 39.41 22.13 -5.51
N PHE A 262 38.99 22.62 -4.35
CA PHE A 262 39.84 22.71 -3.15
C PHE A 262 40.09 21.34 -2.49
N ALA A 263 39.30 20.32 -2.83
CA ALA A 263 39.52 18.96 -2.34
C ALA A 263 40.68 18.23 -3.03
N SER A 264 41.11 18.70 -4.21
CA SER A 264 42.11 18.04 -5.07
C SER A 264 43.38 18.85 -5.32
N GLY A 265 43.53 20.04 -4.72
CA GLY A 265 44.66 20.94 -4.96
C GLY A 265 45.24 21.51 -3.67
N GLU A 266 46.46 22.04 -3.76
CA GLU A 266 47.11 22.76 -2.67
C GLU A 266 46.52 24.16 -2.53
N VAL A 267 46.26 24.57 -1.28
CA VAL A 267 45.64 25.87 -0.96
C VAL A 267 46.52 26.56 0.07
N GLU A 268 47.06 27.72 -0.28
CA GLU A 268 47.79 28.57 0.67
C GLU A 268 46.77 29.42 1.44
N VAL A 269 46.71 29.25 2.76
CA VAL A 269 45.81 30.00 3.64
C VAL A 269 46.64 30.93 4.51
N MET A 270 46.56 32.22 4.23
CA MET A 270 47.16 33.26 5.06
C MET A 270 46.10 33.71 6.06
N HIS A 271 46.21 33.17 7.28
CA HIS A 271 45.33 33.57 8.37
C HIS A 271 45.57 35.05 8.67
N SER A 272 44.50 35.84 8.68
CA SER A 272 44.53 37.20 9.19
C SER A 272 44.57 37.14 10.71
N ASP A 273 45.68 36.70 11.29
CA ASP A 273 45.83 36.67 12.75
C ASP A 273 46.72 37.79 13.26
N ASN A 274 46.10 38.64 14.08
CA ASN A 274 46.80 39.43 15.08
C ASN A 274 46.01 39.31 16.40
N SER A 275 45.81 38.08 16.91
CA SER A 275 45.71 37.72 18.34
C SER A 275 45.27 36.23 18.44
N ALA A 276 46.08 35.26 18.87
CA ALA A 276 47.07 35.29 19.94
C ALA A 276 48.00 34.06 19.84
N LEU A 277 49.30 34.30 19.89
CA LEU A 277 50.22 33.44 20.63
C LEU A 277 50.04 33.80 22.11
N ILE A 278 49.46 32.88 22.89
CA ILE A 278 49.79 32.46 24.27
C ILE A 278 48.92 31.23 24.57
#